data_AF-Q6Q797-F1
#
_entry.id   AF-Q6Q797-F1
#
_cell.length_a   1.000
_cell.length_b   1.000
_cell.length_c   1.000
_cell.angle_alpha   90.00
_cell.angle_beta   90.00
_cell.angle_gamma   90.00
#
_symmetry.space_group_name_H-M   'P 1'
#
loop_
_entity.id
_entity.type
_entity.pdbx_description
1 polymer ?
#
loop_
_entity_poly.entity_id
_entity_poly.type
_entity_poly.pdbx_seq_one_letter_code
_entity_poly.pdbx_strand_id
1 'polypeptide(L)' 'YLLYNKKYYLLNLLKPNMSVTKNSDILNINQQRGVYQKPNIFSNTRWYTGVEVIIRKVGSTDTSNTDNFVRKNDTVY' A
#
# COMPACT_ATOMS: atom_id res chain seq x y z
N TYR A 1 9.64 -2.30 8.81
CA TYR A 1 10.45 -1.47 7.89
C TYR A 1 9.75 -1.41 6.54
N LEU A 2 9.92 -0.32 5.80
CA LEU A 2 9.36 -0.14 4.45
C LEU A 2 10.48 -0.26 3.43
N LEU A 3 10.21 -0.93 2.31
CA LEU A 3 11.19 -1.19 1.25
C LEU A 3 10.78 -0.60 -0.09
N TYR A 4 11.76 -0.06 -0.82
CA TYR A 4 11.69 0.18 -2.25
C TYR A 4 11.44 -1.10 -3.04
N ASN A 5 10.89 -0.95 -4.25
CA ASN A 5 10.75 -2.04 -5.23
C ASN A 5 9.94 -3.26 -4.75
N LYS A 6 9.18 -3.12 -3.66
CA LYS A 6 8.28 -4.13 -3.12
C LYS A 6 6.83 -3.69 -3.31
N LYS A 7 5.94 -4.63 -3.63
CA LYS A 7 4.50 -4.39 -3.77
C LYS A 7 3.84 -4.27 -2.39
N TYR A 8 2.93 -3.30 -2.26
CA TYR A 8 2.11 -3.10 -1.06
C TYR A 8 0.66 -2.79 -1.44
N TYR A 9 -0.27 -3.10 -0.54
CA TYR A 9 -1.61 -2.55 -0.57
C TYR A 9 -1.67 -1.27 0.26
N LEU A 10 -2.54 -0.33 -0.12
CA LEU A 10 -2.73 0.93 0.62
C LEU A 10 -3.80 0.82 1.69
N LEU A 11 -3.49 1.22 2.91
CA LEU A 11 -4.44 1.36 4.02
C LEU A 11 -4.53 2.81 4.44
N ASN A 12 -5.73 3.40 4.32
CA ASN A 12 -6.00 4.70 4.91
C ASN A 12 -6.41 4.52 6.38
N LEU A 13 -5.71 5.19 7.31
CA LEU A 13 -5.96 5.04 8.74
C LEU A 13 -7.26 5.73 9.21
N LEU A 14 -7.76 6.72 8.47
CA LEU A 14 -9.03 7.40 8.78
C LEU A 14 -10.24 6.59 8.29
N LYS A 15 -10.11 5.86 7.17
CA LYS A 15 -11.15 4.99 6.59
C LYS A 15 -10.63 3.56 6.39
N PRO A 16 -10.30 2.82 7.47
CA PRO A 16 -9.64 1.52 7.39
C PRO A 16 -10.51 0.40 6.80
N ASN A 17 -11.84 0.59 6.73
CA ASN A 17 -12.77 -0.34 6.07
C ASN A 17 -12.87 -0.13 4.54
N MET A 18 -12.29 0.94 4.01
CA MET A 18 -12.35 1.27 2.58
C MET A 18 -11.08 0.83 1.84
N SER A 19 -11.29 0.34 0.62
CA SER A 19 -10.24 -0.09 -0.31
C SER A 19 -9.92 1.05 -1.25
N VAL A 20 -8.63 1.22 -1.57
CA VAL A 20 -8.21 2.12 -2.65
C VAL A 20 -8.31 1.37 -3.96
N THR A 21 -9.18 1.82 -4.88
CA THR A 21 -9.44 1.14 -6.16
C THR A 21 -9.20 2.08 -7.33
N LYS A 22 -8.73 1.52 -8.45
CA LYS A 22 -8.55 2.28 -9.70
C LYS A 22 -9.89 2.41 -10.41
N ASN A 23 -10.25 3.63 -10.79
CA ASN A 23 -11.37 3.93 -11.67
C ASN A 23 -10.86 4.82 -12.80
N SER A 24 -10.68 4.25 -13.99
CA SER A 24 -9.98 4.93 -15.10
C SER A 24 -8.63 5.50 -14.63
N ASP A 25 -8.42 6.83 -14.67
CA ASP A 25 -7.17 7.49 -14.29
C ASP A 25 -7.17 8.04 -12.86
N ILE A 26 -8.20 7.76 -12.06
CA ILE A 26 -8.31 8.21 -10.67
C ILE A 26 -8.30 7.04 -9.68
N LEU A 27 -7.92 7.33 -8.43
CA LEU A 27 -8.00 6.40 -7.31
C LEU A 27 -9.17 6.76 -6.40
N ASN A 28 -10.13 5.85 -6.27
CA ASN A 28 -11.28 5.98 -5.39
C ASN A 28 -10.99 5.39 -4.00
N ILE A 29 -11.70 5.88 -2.98
CA ILE A 29 -11.70 5.30 -1.62
C ILE A 29 -13.13 5.23 -1.05
N ASN A 30 -14.04 4.66 -1.84
CA ASN A 30 -15.45 4.52 -1.52
C ASN A 30 -15.96 3.06 -1.54
N GLN A 31 -15.12 2.10 -1.94
CA GLN A 31 -15.46 0.69 -2.01
C GLN A 31 -15.04 -0.03 -0.72
N GLN A 32 -15.93 -0.86 -0.16
CA GLN A 32 -15.64 -1.64 1.04
C GLN A 32 -14.57 -2.72 0.78
N ARG A 33 -13.66 -2.92 1.73
CA ARG A 33 -12.65 -4.01 1.68
C ARG A 33 -13.26 -5.40 1.83
N GLY A 34 -14.45 -5.49 2.42
CA GLY A 34 -15.09 -6.75 2.77
C GLY A 34 -14.44 -7.41 3.99
N VAL A 35 -15.06 -8.51 4.42
CA VAL A 35 -14.67 -9.26 5.61
C VAL A 35 -14.05 -10.60 5.19
N TYR A 36 -12.97 -10.98 5.84
CA TYR A 36 -12.42 -12.34 5.83
C TYR A 36 -12.66 -12.94 7.20
N GLN A 37 -13.45 -13.99 7.24
CA GLN A 37 -13.84 -14.61 8.49
C GLN A 37 -13.84 -16.12 8.38
N LYS A 38 -13.58 -16.75 9.51
CA LYS A 38 -13.77 -18.16 9.75
C LYS A 38 -14.67 -18.30 10.98
N PRO A 39 -15.85 -18.93 10.85
CA PRO A 39 -16.81 -19.02 11.94
C PRO A 39 -16.16 -19.48 13.24
N ASN A 40 -16.47 -18.80 14.34
CA ASN A 40 -15.97 -19.08 15.69
C ASN A 40 -14.45 -18.95 15.90
N ILE A 41 -13.68 -18.46 14.92
CA ILE A 41 -12.21 -18.33 15.04
C ILE A 41 -11.77 -16.89 14.85
N PHE A 42 -12.13 -16.26 13.72
CA PHE A 42 -11.77 -14.87 13.47
C PHE A 42 -12.78 -14.19 12.53
N SER A 43 -12.86 -12.87 12.64
CA SER A 43 -13.54 -12.01 11.67
C SER A 43 -12.77 -10.70 11.56
N ASN A 44 -12.12 -10.48 10.42
CA ASN A 44 -11.27 -9.32 10.19
C ASN A 44 -11.57 -8.70 8.82
N THR A 45 -11.30 -7.41 8.67
CA THR A 45 -11.30 -6.76 7.36
C THR A 45 -10.24 -7.38 6.45
N ARG A 46 -10.54 -7.55 5.16
CA ARG A 46 -9.54 -8.02 4.19
C ARG A 46 -8.46 -6.95 3.98
N TRP A 47 -7.20 -7.31 4.27
CA TRP A 47 -6.06 -6.41 4.10
C TRP A 47 -5.53 -6.38 2.65
N TYR A 48 -5.57 -7.52 1.95
CA TYR A 48 -5.06 -7.69 0.58
C TYR A 48 -6.17 -7.41 -0.47
N THR A 49 -6.55 -6.14 -0.61
CA THR A 49 -7.57 -5.70 -1.58
C THR A 49 -7.23 -4.31 -2.13
N GLY A 50 -7.67 -4.05 -3.37
CA GLY A 50 -7.46 -2.77 -4.05
C GLY A 50 -6.22 -2.77 -4.93
N VAL A 51 -5.70 -1.59 -5.23
CA VAL A 51 -4.49 -1.42 -6.04
C VAL A 51 -3.23 -1.86 -5.28
N GLU A 52 -2.32 -2.51 -6.00
CA GLU A 52 -0.95 -2.73 -5.53
C GLU A 52 -0.07 -1.54 -5.95
N VAL A 53 0.67 -0.97 -5.01
CA VAL A 53 1.61 0.13 -5.24
C VAL A 53 3.05 -0.30 -4.98
N ILE A 54 4.00 0.40 -5.60
CA ILE A 54 5.44 0.18 -5.42
C ILE A 54 6.09 1.55 -5.26
N ILE A 55 6.94 1.70 -4.25
CA ILE A 55 7.75 2.90 -4.03
C ILE A 55 9.04 2.78 -4.84
N ARG A 56 9.36 3.78 -5.65
CA ARG A 56 10.56 3.84 -6.49
C ARG A 56 11.45 5.02 -6.09
N LYS A 57 12.77 4.83 -6.14
CA LYS A 57 13.74 5.92 -5.96
C LYS A 57 13.62 6.90 -7.14
N VAL A 58 13.74 8.20 -6.88
CA VAL A 58 13.82 9.22 -7.94
C VAL A 58 15.22 9.20 -8.54
N GLY A 59 15.38 8.54 -9.69
CA GLY A 59 16.64 8.47 -10.46
C GLY A 59 17.53 7.27 -10.16
N SER A 60 18.45 6.97 -11.09
CA SER A 60 19.48 5.91 -10.99
C SER A 60 20.72 6.33 -10.20
N THR A 61 20.77 7.57 -9.72
CA THR A 61 22.00 8.24 -9.28
C THR A 61 22.18 8.37 -7.77
N ASP A 62 21.19 7.97 -6.95
CA ASP A 62 21.43 7.88 -5.50
C ASP A 62 22.17 6.58 -5.16
N THR A 63 23.44 6.55 -5.58
CA THR A 63 24.42 5.50 -5.30
C THR A 63 24.91 5.53 -3.86
N SER A 64 24.50 6.53 -3.06
CA SER A 64 24.86 6.64 -1.64
C SER A 64 24.13 5.62 -0.75
N ASN A 65 23.02 5.06 -1.25
CA ASN A 65 22.14 4.21 -0.48
C ASN A 65 22.06 2.80 -1.09
N THR A 66 22.96 1.92 -0.63
CA THR A 66 23.17 0.54 -1.14
C THR A 66 22.01 -0.42 -0.83
N ASP A 67 21.08 -0.02 0.03
CA ASP A 67 19.93 -0.82 0.42
C ASP A 67 18.60 -0.31 -0.17
N ASN A 68 17.56 -1.11 0.05
CA ASN A 68 16.19 -0.82 -0.35
C ASN A 68 15.36 -0.24 0.81
N PHE A 69 15.93 0.20 1.92
CA PHE A 69 15.14 0.78 3.01
C PHE A 69 14.66 2.19 2.66
N VAL A 70 13.36 2.42 2.78
CA VAL A 70 12.77 3.75 2.70
C VAL A 70 13.01 4.46 4.03
N ARG A 71 13.67 5.62 3.99
CA ARG A 71 13.99 6.46 5.14
C ARG A 71 13.12 7.71 5.14
N LYS A 72 13.07 8.37 6.30
CA LYS A 72 12.43 9.69 6.42
C LYS A 72 13.17 10.68 5.52
N ASN A 73 12.42 11.52 4.81
CA ASN A 73 12.91 12.53 3.87
C ASN A 73 13.50 11.99 2.55
N ASP A 74 13.34 10.70 2.26
CA ASP A 74 13.65 10.19 0.92
C ASP A 74 12.70 10.80 -0.13
N THR A 75 13.26 11.17 -1.29
CA THR A 75 12.50 11.64 -2.45
C THR A 75 12.14 10.45 -3.35
N VAL A 76 10.85 10.17 -3.52
CA VAL A 76 10.34 8.93 -4.13
C VAL A 76 9.20 9.17 -5.13
N TYR A 77 8.96 8.18 -6.00
CA TYR A 77 7.72 8.01 -6.76
C TYR A 77 6.88 6.86 -6.19
#